data_AF-A0A256GCT6-F1
#
_entry.id   AF-A0A256GCT6-F1
#
_cell.length_a   1.000
_cell.length_b   1.000
_cell.length_c   1.000
_cell.angle_alpha   90.00
_cell.angle_beta   90.00
_cell.angle_gamma   90.00
#
_symmetry.space_group_name_H-M   'P 1'
#
loop_
_entity.id
_entity.type
_entity.pdbx_description
1 polymer ?
#
loop_
_entity_poly.entity_id
_entity_poly.type
_entity_poly.pdbx_seq_one_letter_code
_entity_poly.pdbx_strand_id
1 'polypeptide(L)' 'MEIITFYVRRWQIEVTFAETRAHLGVETQRQWNDKAILRTTPSLMAFYTLVTL' A
#
# COMPACT_ATOMS: atom_id res chain seq x y z
N MET A 1 -26.64 9.96 -6.15
CA MET A 1 -26.10 8.66 -5.69
C MET A 1 -24.63 8.46 -6.01
N GLU A 2 -24.08 9.04 -7.08
CA GLU A 2 -22.67 8.84 -7.49
C GLU A 2 -21.63 9.24 -6.43
N ILE A 3 -21.85 10.33 -5.70
CA ILE A 3 -20.95 10.79 -4.62
C ILE A 3 -20.76 9.71 -3.54
N ILE A 4 -21.83 8.99 -3.18
CA ILE A 4 -21.76 7.92 -2.18
C ILE A 4 -20.94 6.75 -2.73
N THR A 5 -21.14 6.38 -4.00
CA THR A 5 -20.36 5.34 -4.66
C THR A 5 -18.86 5.67 -4.70
N PHE A 6 -18.49 6.92 -5.03
CA PHE A 6 -17.10 7.36 -4.99
C PHE A 6 -16.53 7.36 -3.57
N TYR A 7 -17.32 7.77 -2.58
CA TYR A 7 -16.91 7.76 -1.18
C TYR A 7 -16.60 6.34 -0.69
N VAL A 8 -17.45 5.36 -1.03
CA VAL A 8 -17.25 3.95 -0.66
C VAL A 8 -15.99 3.36 -1.31
N ARG A 9 -15.71 3.69 -2.58
CA ARG A 9 -14.50 3.21 -3.29
C ARG A 9 -13.19 3.61 -2.62
N ARG A 10 -13.17 4.74 -1.91
CA ARG A 10 -11.99 5.19 -1.15
C ARG A 10 -11.50 4.13 -0.16
N TRP A 11 -12.40 3.33 0.43
CA TRP A 11 -12.03 2.34 1.44
C TRP A 11 -11.05 1.28 0.92
N GLN A 12 -11.10 0.96 -0.38
CA GLN A 12 -10.19 -0.03 -0.97
C GLN A 12 -8.71 0.37 -0.81
N ILE A 13 -8.39 1.67 -0.84
CA ILE A 13 -7.00 2.12 -0.68
C ILE A 13 -6.47 1.89 0.74
N GLU A 14 -7.33 2.05 1.75
CA GLU A 14 -6.95 1.82 3.15
C GLU A 14 -6.68 0.33 3.40
N VAL A 15 -7.47 -0.55 2.78
CA VAL A 15 -7.27 -2.00 2.82
C VAL A 15 -5.94 -2.38 2.17
N THR A 16 -5.66 -1.88 0.95
CA THR A 16 -4.37 -2.14 0.29
C THR A 16 -3.19 -1.70 1.14
N PHE A 17 -3.26 -0.53 1.78
CA PHE A 17 -2.20 -0.06 2.69
C PHE A 17 -2.06 -0.94 3.95
N ALA A 18 -3.17 -1.38 4.53
CA ALA A 18 -3.14 -2.27 5.69
C ALA A 18 -2.52 -3.63 5.34
N GLU A 19 -2.95 -4.23 4.22
CA GLU A 19 -2.49 -5.54 3.77
C GLU A 19 -1.03 -5.51 3.31
N THR A 20 -0.61 -4.48 2.56
CA THR A 20 0.80 -4.33 2.15
C THR A 20 1.72 -4.24 3.38
N ARG A 21 1.30 -3.54 4.45
CA ARG A 21 2.07 -3.50 5.71
C ARG A 21 2.12 -4.84 6.41
N ALA A 22 0.99 -5.51 6.54
CA ALA A 22 0.88 -6.78 7.24
C ALA A 22 1.66 -7.91 6.55
N HIS A 23 1.64 -7.96 5.21
CA HIS A 23 2.21 -9.07 4.45
C HIS A 23 3.62 -8.79 3.91
N LEU A 24 3.94 -7.55 3.58
CA LEU A 24 5.22 -7.20 2.94
C LEU A 24 6.14 -6.35 3.83
N GLY A 25 5.72 -5.98 5.05
CA GLY A 25 6.59 -5.37 6.06
C GLY A 25 7.05 -3.96 5.71
N VAL A 26 6.17 -3.10 5.18
CA VAL A 26 6.50 -1.71 4.81
C VAL A 26 7.03 -0.90 6.01
N GLU A 27 6.50 -1.11 7.21
CA GLU A 27 6.92 -0.43 8.45
C GLU A 27 8.08 -1.15 9.16
N THR A 28 8.54 -2.30 8.63
CA THR A 28 9.59 -3.11 9.24
C THR A 28 10.75 -3.39 8.28
N GLN A 29 10.95 -2.49 7.31
CA GLN A 29 12.07 -2.56 6.38
C GLN A 29 13.41 -2.55 7.13
N ARG A 30 14.38 -3.35 6.67
CA ARG A 30 15.71 -3.43 7.29
C ARG A 30 16.51 -2.12 7.18
N GLN A 31 16.26 -1.33 6.14
CA GLN A 31 16.94 -0.06 5.88
C GLN A 31 15.95 1.09 6.06
N TRP A 32 16.31 2.08 6.89
CA TRP A 32 15.44 3.20 7.27
C TRP A 32 15.99 4.58 6.88
N ASN A 33 16.91 4.62 5.92
CA ASN A 33 17.32 5.90 5.34
C ASN A 33 16.32 6.37 4.28
N ASP A 34 16.24 7.68 4.07
CA ASP A 34 15.26 8.29 3.16
C ASP A 34 15.30 7.68 1.75
N LYS A 35 16.52 7.46 1.22
CA LYS A 35 16.72 6.89 -0.12
C LYS A 35 16.21 5.45 -0.23
N ALA A 36 16.31 4.66 0.84
CA ALA A 36 15.78 3.31 0.88
C ALA A 36 14.26 3.36 0.85
N ILE A 37 13.63 4.12 1.76
CA ILE A 37 12.16 4.28 1.86
C ILE A 37 11.56 4.75 0.54
N LEU A 38 12.16 5.76 -0.11
CA LEU A 38 11.73 6.29 -1.41
C LEU A 38 11.72 5.25 -2.54
N ARG A 39 12.49 4.16 -2.41
CA ARG A 39 12.59 3.10 -3.42
C ARG A 39 11.76 1.88 -3.05
N THR A 40 11.89 1.40 -1.83
CA THR A 40 11.31 0.12 -1.39
C THR A 40 9.81 0.22 -1.18
N THR A 41 9.32 1.29 -0.57
CA THR A 41 7.88 1.47 -0.29
C THR A 41 7.02 1.41 -1.57
N PRO A 42 7.31 2.17 -2.65
CA PRO A 42 6.52 2.04 -3.87
C PRO A 42 6.68 0.66 -4.54
N SER A 43 7.85 0.03 -4.47
CA SER A 43 8.04 -1.33 -5.01
C SER A 43 7.22 -2.39 -4.28
N LEU A 44 7.14 -2.33 -2.94
CA LEU A 44 6.32 -3.26 -2.16
C LEU A 44 4.82 -3.09 -2.46
N MET A 45 4.36 -1.84 -2.59
CA MET A 45 2.97 -1.58 -2.99
C MET A 45 2.64 -2.08 -4.40
N ALA A 46 3.56 -1.88 -5.35
CA ALA A 46 3.42 -2.40 -6.71
C ALA A 46 3.41 -3.93 -6.72
N PHE A 47 4.27 -4.57 -5.92
CA PHE A 47 4.31 -6.01 -5.79
C PHE A 47 3.02 -6.59 -5.21
N TYR A 48 2.47 -5.96 -4.15
CA TYR A 48 1.17 -6.33 -3.61
C TYR A 48 0.08 -6.27 -4.68
N THR A 49 -0.03 -5.11 -5.35
CA THR A 49 -0.99 -4.90 -6.45
C THR A 49 -0.89 -5.99 -7.51
N LEU A 50 0.32 -6.31 -7.97
CA LEU A 50 0.52 -7.30 -9.03
C LEU A 50 0.06 -8.72 -8.65
N VAL A 51 0.18 -9.09 -7.37
CA VAL A 51 -0.05 -10.47 -6.92
C VAL A 51 -1.47 -10.67 -6.40
N THR A 52 -2.08 -9.65 -5.80
CA THR A 52 -3.35 -9.80 -5.07
C THR A 52 -4.53 -9.06 -5.69
N LEU A 53 -4.30 -8.02 -6.50
CA LEU A 53 -5.35 -7.22 -7.14
C LEU A 53 -5.51 -7.59 -8.62
#